data_AF-A0A534YDE3-F1
#
_entry.id   AF-A0A534YDE3-F1
#
_cell.length_a   1.000
_cell.length_b   1.000
_cell.length_c   1.000
_cell.angle_alpha   90.00
_cell.angle_beta   90.00
_cell.angle_gamma   90.00
#
_symmetry.space_group_name_H-M   'P 1'
#
loop_
_entity.id
_entity.type
_entity.pdbx_description
1 polymer ?
#
loop_
_entity_poly.entity_id
_entity_poly.type
_entity_poly.pdbx_seq_one_letter_code
_entity_poly.pdbx_strand_id
1 'polypeptide(L)'
;MPWRRRLAVALTAASFAGFSAWEMTRKVHPFGDLSNGFFTDHFSHMNDARHFPRAGVRQWTTPLAGMERRVTPRERAALPPDIVDCPDGCLFHVDGWPAQKPMQQSWPFLTRFYPPGDLLLFAPMAALYHFTPIRAATIDRLLVVLCLALAHVAIFAILDRVDGPLGAFCALLGASVLIHWSLEGFYDASIVLPLLLCDAFLAAGFGASAFLAFGVAMLLHFRALYYVPWGLAAAVLVFRGRTALQRTDQVKIAVGVLFLAVSVATFALALPGLLDYPMQMNPLFLRTAALDRAALLEGAALAVAAGAVFVWARSPLDAGLVAWLALVLTQVRQNYSWYSMALVPWLGAPARRPAVRLARLAIFAFLAECIHNDSLWPRWIAQVHL
;
A
#
# COMPACT_ATOMS: atom_id res chain seq x y z
N MET A 1 19.78 -25.22 -1.51
CA MET A 1 18.80 -24.28 -0.89
C MET A 1 19.42 -23.27 0.08
N PRO A 2 20.37 -23.61 0.97
CA PRO A 2 20.90 -22.66 1.97
C PRO A 2 21.57 -21.41 1.37
N TRP A 3 22.28 -21.56 0.24
CA TRP A 3 23.01 -20.45 -0.37
C TRP A 3 22.10 -19.37 -0.99
N ARG A 4 20.98 -19.76 -1.60
CA ARG A 4 20.02 -18.81 -2.21
C ARG A 4 19.38 -17.93 -1.15
N ARG A 5 18.96 -18.54 -0.05
CA ARG A 5 18.41 -17.80 1.09
C ARG A 5 19.44 -16.86 1.70
N ARG A 6 20.70 -17.30 1.87
CA ARG A 6 21.80 -16.43 2.32
C ARG A 6 22.03 -15.26 1.37
N LEU A 7 21.98 -15.49 0.05
CA LEU A 7 22.09 -14.43 -0.95
C LEU A 7 20.91 -13.46 -0.87
N ALA A 8 19.67 -13.95 -0.75
CA ALA A 8 18.48 -13.11 -0.59
C ALA A 8 18.58 -12.24 0.67
N VAL A 9 19.04 -12.80 1.80
CA VAL A 9 19.32 -12.04 3.03
C VAL A 9 20.37 -10.97 2.77
N ALA A 10 21.52 -11.33 2.19
CA ALA A 10 22.63 -10.41 1.95
C ALA A 10 22.22 -9.25 1.02
N LEU A 11 21.55 -9.55 -0.10
CA LEU A 11 21.08 -8.53 -1.05
C LEU A 11 20.05 -7.61 -0.42
N THR A 12 19.08 -8.17 0.31
CA THR A 12 18.04 -7.37 0.97
C THR A 12 18.65 -6.48 2.06
N ALA A 13 19.54 -7.02 2.88
CA ALA A 13 20.19 -6.26 3.97
C ALA A 13 21.09 -5.15 3.42
N ALA A 14 21.89 -5.44 2.38
CA ALA A 14 22.73 -4.45 1.73
C ALA A 14 21.90 -3.33 1.08
N SER A 15 20.82 -3.69 0.38
CA SER A 15 19.87 -2.72 -0.19
C SER A 15 19.24 -1.83 0.89
N PHE A 16 18.72 -2.44 1.96
CA PHE A 16 18.09 -1.70 3.06
C PHE A 16 19.05 -0.74 3.74
N ALA A 17 20.27 -1.21 4.05
CA ALA A 17 21.31 -0.38 4.65
C ALA A 17 21.71 0.77 3.72
N GLY A 18 21.87 0.51 2.43
CA GLY A 18 22.20 1.52 1.43
C GLY A 18 21.15 2.63 1.32
N PHE A 19 19.88 2.25 1.12
CA PHE A 19 18.78 3.23 1.01
C PHE A 19 18.50 3.94 2.32
N SER A 20 18.58 3.27 3.47
CA SER A 20 18.42 3.92 4.77
C SER A 20 19.55 4.91 5.06
N ALA A 21 20.80 4.57 4.72
CA ALA A 21 21.92 5.48 4.86
C ALA A 21 21.79 6.69 3.93
N TRP A 22 21.37 6.48 2.69
CA TRP A 22 21.08 7.55 1.74
C TRP A 22 19.98 8.48 2.28
N GLU A 23 18.86 7.92 2.73
CA GLU A 23 17.72 8.65 3.28
C GLU A 23 18.10 9.49 4.50
N MET A 24 18.93 8.93 5.38
CA MET A 24 19.40 9.63 6.57
C MET A 24 20.41 10.74 6.27
N THR A 25 21.13 10.69 5.15
CA THR A 25 22.25 11.61 4.83
C THR A 25 21.96 12.60 3.71
N ARG A 26 20.93 12.38 2.89
CA ARG A 26 20.56 13.30 1.80
C ARG A 26 20.21 14.70 2.32
N LYS A 27 20.44 15.72 1.49
CA LYS A 27 20.14 17.13 1.83
C LYS A 27 18.73 17.54 1.42
N VAL A 28 18.31 17.12 0.23
CA VAL A 28 16.99 17.38 -0.38
C VAL A 28 16.46 16.03 -0.87
N HIS A 29 15.17 15.74 -0.74
CA HIS A 29 14.62 14.55 -1.38
C HIS A 29 14.33 14.86 -2.85
N PRO A 30 14.76 14.01 -3.80
CA PRO A 30 14.31 14.12 -5.19
C PRO A 30 12.81 13.82 -5.38
N PHE A 31 12.14 13.32 -4.33
CA PHE A 31 10.78 12.80 -4.36
C PHE A 31 10.06 13.13 -3.05
N GLY A 32 8.91 13.81 -3.09
CA GLY A 32 7.99 13.93 -1.95
C GLY A 32 8.58 13.95 -0.54
N ASP A 33 9.30 15.01 -0.18
CA ASP A 33 9.67 15.37 1.19
C ASP A 33 9.27 16.82 1.40
N LEU A 34 8.94 17.17 2.65
CA LEU A 34 8.80 18.52 3.18
C LEU A 34 9.79 19.52 2.55
N SER A 35 11.03 19.11 2.25
CA SER A 35 12.04 19.95 1.58
C SER A 35 11.59 20.59 0.26
N ASN A 36 10.61 20.02 -0.46
CA ASN A 36 10.08 20.54 -1.73
C ASN A 36 8.67 21.15 -1.60
N GLY A 37 8.14 21.33 -0.39
CA GLY A 37 6.78 21.82 -0.20
C GLY A 37 5.68 20.77 -0.38
N PHE A 38 6.06 19.49 -0.45
CA PHE A 38 5.13 18.38 -0.64
C PHE A 38 5.52 17.22 0.27
N PHE A 39 4.67 16.89 1.24
CA PHE A 39 4.85 15.70 2.07
C PHE A 39 3.89 14.61 1.57
N THR A 40 4.36 13.37 1.61
CA THR A 40 3.61 12.24 1.07
C THR A 40 2.80 11.55 2.15
N ASP A 41 2.30 10.36 1.82
CA ASP A 41 1.25 9.66 2.57
C ASP A 41 1.70 9.30 4.00
N HIS A 42 2.96 8.91 4.24
CA HIS A 42 3.45 8.51 5.56
C HIS A 42 3.30 9.57 6.65
N PHE A 43 3.59 10.83 6.33
CA PHE A 43 3.52 11.91 7.32
C PHE A 43 2.06 12.22 7.67
N SER A 44 1.16 12.10 6.68
CA SER A 44 -0.29 12.18 6.89
C SER A 44 -0.76 11.05 7.83
N HIS A 45 -0.32 9.81 7.61
CA HIS A 45 -0.67 8.67 8.48
C HIS A 45 -0.16 8.78 9.89
N MET A 46 1.07 9.28 10.08
CA MET A 46 1.59 9.56 11.42
C MET A 46 0.75 10.62 12.14
N ASN A 47 0.40 11.70 11.45
CA ASN A 47 -0.45 12.75 12.00
C ASN A 47 -1.87 12.25 12.31
N ASP A 48 -2.42 11.43 11.43
CA ASP A 48 -3.71 10.75 11.64
C ASP A 48 -3.67 9.80 12.86
N ALA A 49 -2.59 9.04 13.04
CA ALA A 49 -2.39 8.19 14.22
C ALA A 49 -2.30 9.01 15.52
N ARG A 50 -1.68 10.19 15.44
CA ARG A 50 -1.59 11.14 16.57
C ARG A 50 -2.94 11.80 16.89
N HIS A 51 -3.77 12.06 15.87
CA HIS A 51 -5.08 12.70 16.00
C HIS A 51 -6.18 11.74 16.44
N PHE A 52 -6.06 10.46 16.09
CA PHE A 52 -7.05 9.43 16.37
C PHE A 52 -7.53 9.37 17.83
N PRO A 53 -6.69 9.46 18.89
CA PRO A 53 -7.17 9.46 20.27
C PRO A 53 -8.18 10.58 20.59
N ARG A 54 -8.15 11.69 19.84
CA ARG A 54 -9.10 12.82 19.96
C ARG A 54 -10.29 12.68 19.02
N ALA A 55 -10.04 12.30 17.76
CA ALA A 55 -11.09 12.22 16.74
C ALA A 55 -11.97 10.97 16.86
N GLY A 56 -11.38 9.85 17.28
CA GLY A 56 -12.00 8.53 17.27
C GLY A 56 -12.61 8.21 15.90
N VAL A 57 -13.86 7.76 15.91
CA VAL A 57 -14.59 7.36 14.70
C VAL A 57 -14.79 8.53 13.70
N ARG A 58 -14.74 9.79 14.17
CA ARG A 58 -14.96 10.96 13.30
C ARG A 58 -13.95 11.04 12.15
N GLN A 59 -12.78 10.43 12.31
CA GLN A 59 -11.74 10.39 11.28
C GLN A 59 -12.22 9.76 9.96
N TRP A 60 -13.16 8.81 10.01
CA TRP A 60 -13.75 8.18 8.82
C TRP A 60 -15.05 8.84 8.35
N THR A 61 -15.70 9.66 9.18
CA THR A 61 -17.00 10.27 8.85
C THR A 61 -16.93 11.76 8.54
N THR A 62 -15.83 12.42 8.88
CA THR A 62 -15.69 13.87 8.80
C THR A 62 -14.31 14.23 8.26
N PRO A 63 -14.20 15.03 7.18
CA PRO A 63 -12.92 15.53 6.70
C PRO A 63 -12.17 16.36 7.76
N LEU A 64 -10.83 16.31 7.76
CA LEU A 64 -10.01 17.08 8.71
C LEU A 64 -10.35 18.58 8.68
N ALA A 65 -10.56 19.14 7.49
CA ALA A 65 -10.89 20.55 7.31
C ALA A 65 -12.20 20.97 8.00
N GLY A 66 -13.10 20.03 8.30
CA GLY A 66 -14.30 20.23 9.10
C GLY A 66 -14.15 19.85 10.58
N MET A 67 -13.03 19.24 10.97
CA MET A 67 -12.74 18.84 12.35
C MET A 67 -11.86 19.85 13.08
N GLU A 68 -10.87 20.41 12.40
CA GLU A 68 -9.82 21.24 12.99
C GLU A 68 -9.66 22.55 12.22
N ARG A 69 -9.26 23.62 12.92
CA ARG A 69 -9.05 24.92 12.26
C ARG A 69 -7.70 24.96 11.56
N ARG A 70 -7.61 25.74 10.50
CA ARG A 70 -6.33 26.04 9.85
C ARG A 70 -5.45 26.90 10.75
N VAL A 71 -4.14 26.69 10.63
CA VAL A 71 -3.13 27.54 11.28
C VAL A 71 -3.21 28.95 10.68
N THR A 72 -3.26 29.97 11.53
CA THR A 72 -3.31 31.38 11.11
C THR A 72 -1.97 31.84 10.53
N PRO A 73 -1.92 32.93 9.75
CA PRO A 73 -0.64 33.47 9.26
C PRO A 73 0.37 33.78 10.36
N ARG A 74 -0.11 34.27 11.52
CA ARG A 74 0.74 34.57 12.68
C ARG A 74 1.34 33.32 13.30
N GLU A 75 0.53 32.27 13.48
CA GLU A 75 1.01 30.99 14.02
C GLU A 75 1.97 30.32 13.04
N ARG A 76 1.67 30.39 11.74
CA ARG A 76 2.53 29.87 10.68
C ARG A 76 3.91 30.51 10.70
N ALA A 77 3.99 31.83 10.88
CA ALA A 77 5.26 32.55 10.97
C ALA A 77 6.09 32.15 12.21
N ALA A 78 5.49 31.52 13.22
CA ALA A 78 6.16 31.04 14.42
C ALA A 78 6.54 29.55 14.35
N LEU A 79 6.20 28.84 13.26
CA LEU A 79 6.52 27.43 13.12
C LEU A 79 8.02 27.21 12.86
N PRO A 80 8.56 26.03 13.27
CA PRO A 80 9.90 25.63 12.89
C PRO A 80 10.11 25.66 11.36
N PRO A 81 11.32 25.98 10.88
CA PRO A 81 11.60 26.13 9.45
C PRO A 81 11.47 24.84 8.65
N ASP A 82 11.45 23.69 9.32
CA ASP A 82 11.27 22.37 8.70
C ASP A 82 9.79 21.93 8.61
N ILE A 83 8.85 22.75 9.08
CA ILE A 83 7.41 22.57 8.82
C ILE A 83 7.05 23.33 7.56
N VAL A 84 6.51 22.63 6.57
CA VAL A 84 6.20 23.22 5.27
C VAL A 84 4.72 23.10 4.97
N ASP A 85 4.08 24.20 4.58
CA ASP A 85 2.68 24.19 4.18
C ASP A 85 2.54 23.81 2.70
N CYS A 86 1.47 23.08 2.38
CA CYS A 86 1.11 22.79 1.00
C CYS A 86 0.31 23.97 0.41
N PRO A 87 0.21 24.08 -0.94
CA PRO A 87 -0.58 25.13 -1.60
C PRO A 87 -2.04 25.20 -1.14
N ASP A 88 -2.64 24.05 -0.81
CA ASP A 88 -4.04 23.94 -0.38
C ASP A 88 -4.26 24.18 1.13
N GLY A 89 -3.19 24.58 1.84
CA GLY A 89 -3.14 24.79 3.28
C GLY A 89 -3.38 23.50 4.07
N CYS A 90 -2.32 22.73 4.26
CA CYS A 90 -2.34 21.42 4.90
C CYS A 90 -2.05 21.47 6.40
N LEU A 91 -1.84 22.66 6.95
CA LEU A 91 -1.50 22.86 8.36
C LEU A 91 -2.73 23.23 9.20
N PHE A 92 -3.00 22.42 10.21
CA PHE A 92 -4.13 22.56 11.12
C PHE A 92 -3.65 22.67 12.57
N HIS A 93 -4.34 23.52 13.33
CA HIS A 93 -4.18 23.62 14.76
C HIS A 93 -5.08 22.58 15.44
N VAL A 94 -4.52 21.86 16.41
CA VAL A 94 -5.25 20.90 17.24
C VAL A 94 -5.07 21.29 18.70
N ASP A 95 -6.17 21.50 19.42
CA ASP A 95 -6.07 21.96 20.81
C ASP A 95 -5.32 20.94 21.68
N GLY A 96 -4.41 21.46 22.51
CA GLY A 96 -3.58 20.66 23.40
C GLY A 96 -2.32 20.07 22.75
N TRP A 97 -2.13 20.24 21.43
CA TRP A 97 -0.88 19.87 20.79
C TRP A 97 0.19 20.95 20.99
N PRO A 98 1.49 20.57 20.99
CA PRO A 98 2.57 21.55 20.97
C PRO A 98 2.44 22.49 19.78
N ALA A 99 2.50 23.81 20.01
CA ALA A 99 2.29 24.84 18.99
C ALA A 99 3.25 24.72 17.79
N GLN A 100 4.44 24.18 18.04
CA GLN A 100 5.50 23.94 17.06
C GLN A 100 5.33 22.63 16.27
N LYS A 101 4.28 21.84 16.55
CA LYS A 101 3.98 20.55 15.91
C LYS A 101 2.52 20.49 15.45
N PRO A 102 2.14 21.31 14.45
CA PRO A 102 0.78 21.32 13.93
C PRO A 102 0.41 19.96 13.33
N MET A 103 -0.88 19.76 13.10
CA MET A 103 -1.36 18.68 12.26
C MET A 103 -1.03 19.00 10.82
N GLN A 104 -0.40 18.05 10.13
CA GLN A 104 -0.03 18.15 8.73
C GLN A 104 -0.61 16.97 7.97
N GLN A 105 -1.57 17.23 7.10
CA GLN A 105 -2.32 16.19 6.40
C GLN A 105 -2.58 16.55 4.95
N SER A 106 -2.27 15.62 4.05
CA SER A 106 -2.61 15.71 2.64
C SER A 106 -4.10 15.45 2.45
N TRP A 107 -4.70 16.17 1.51
CA TRP A 107 -6.12 16.07 1.18
C TRP A 107 -7.08 16.26 2.38
N PRO A 108 -7.00 17.38 3.11
CA PRO A 108 -7.77 17.57 4.35
C PRO A 108 -9.30 17.66 4.15
N PHE A 109 -9.76 17.80 2.91
CA PHE A 109 -11.17 17.85 2.54
C PHE A 109 -11.79 16.46 2.34
N LEU A 110 -10.98 15.42 2.49
CA LEU A 110 -11.37 14.03 2.31
C LEU A 110 -11.61 13.35 3.64
N THR A 111 -12.63 12.49 3.70
CA THR A 111 -12.73 11.51 4.79
C THR A 111 -11.63 10.48 4.64
N ARG A 112 -11.04 10.04 5.76
CA ARG A 112 -10.05 8.97 5.76
C ARG A 112 -10.66 7.69 5.22
N PHE A 113 -10.02 7.08 4.22
CA PHE A 113 -10.47 5.84 3.59
C PHE A 113 -9.56 4.64 3.90
N TYR A 114 -8.66 4.81 4.88
CA TYR A 114 -7.72 3.79 5.29
C TYR A 114 -8.26 3.00 6.50
N PRO A 115 -8.05 1.68 6.54
CA PRO A 115 -8.40 0.85 7.69
C PRO A 115 -7.49 1.17 8.89
N PRO A 116 -7.90 0.90 10.14
CA PRO A 116 -7.22 1.43 11.33
C PRO A 116 -5.88 0.74 11.64
N GLY A 117 -5.47 -0.29 10.90
CA GLY A 117 -4.17 -0.91 11.08
C GLY A 117 -3.01 0.02 10.71
N ASP A 118 -3.23 1.00 9.85
CA ASP A 118 -2.21 2.00 9.56
C ASP A 118 -1.98 2.96 10.74
N LEU A 119 -3.03 3.31 11.49
CA LEU A 119 -2.91 4.07 12.74
C LEU A 119 -2.01 3.32 13.73
N LEU A 120 -2.17 2.00 13.83
CA LEU A 120 -1.33 1.14 14.67
C LEU A 120 0.11 1.07 14.16
N LEU A 121 0.28 0.98 12.83
CA LEU A 121 1.60 0.93 12.20
C LEU A 121 2.40 2.21 12.47
N PHE A 122 1.74 3.38 12.42
CA PHE A 122 2.38 4.67 12.57
C PHE A 122 2.35 5.23 14.01
N ALA A 123 1.59 4.62 14.92
CA ALA A 123 1.49 5.04 16.33
C ALA A 123 2.85 5.20 17.04
N PRO A 124 3.86 4.31 16.87
CA PRO A 124 5.16 4.50 17.51
C PRO A 124 5.86 5.79 17.08
N MET A 125 5.83 6.12 15.78
CA MET A 125 6.42 7.35 15.25
C MET A 125 5.60 8.58 15.65
N ALA A 126 4.27 8.45 15.68
CA ALA A 126 3.38 9.50 16.16
C ALA A 126 3.66 9.84 17.63
N ALA A 127 3.84 8.83 18.50
CA ALA A 127 4.19 9.02 19.90
C ALA A 127 5.59 9.64 20.04
N LEU A 128 6.59 9.13 19.32
CA LEU A 128 7.95 9.68 19.31
C LEU A 128 7.94 11.16 18.89
N TYR A 129 7.21 11.50 17.83
CA TYR A 129 7.08 12.88 17.36
C TYR A 129 6.31 13.74 18.35
N HIS A 130 5.24 13.25 18.96
CA HIS A 130 4.41 14.07 19.85
C HIS A 130 5.12 14.39 21.18
N PHE A 131 5.80 13.41 21.79
CA PHE A 131 6.29 13.52 23.17
C PHE A 131 7.78 13.90 23.30
N THR A 132 8.53 14.04 22.21
CA THR A 132 9.95 14.39 22.25
C THR A 132 10.22 15.69 21.50
N PRO A 133 11.40 16.33 21.66
CA PRO A 133 11.77 17.51 20.87
C PRO A 133 12.20 17.18 19.43
N ILE A 134 11.99 15.95 18.94
CA ILE A 134 12.38 15.56 17.58
C ILE A 134 11.71 16.47 16.54
N ARG A 135 12.50 16.86 15.52
CA ARG A 135 12.10 17.75 14.43
C ARG A 135 11.24 17.02 13.39
N ALA A 136 10.46 17.77 12.61
CA ALA A 136 9.60 17.21 11.56
C ALA A 136 10.45 16.57 10.45
N ALA A 137 11.51 17.22 10.00
CA ALA A 137 12.41 16.64 9.01
C ALA A 137 13.10 15.34 9.49
N THR A 138 13.30 15.18 10.80
CA THR A 138 13.90 13.96 11.36
C THR A 138 12.88 12.83 11.43
N ILE A 139 11.66 13.10 11.90
CA ILE A 139 10.63 12.05 11.94
C ILE A 139 10.21 11.64 10.52
N ASP A 140 10.18 12.57 9.57
CA ASP A 140 9.90 12.30 8.16
C ASP A 140 10.84 11.22 7.58
N ARG A 141 12.15 11.39 7.76
CA ARG A 141 13.15 10.38 7.36
C ARG A 141 12.95 9.04 8.05
N LEU A 142 12.64 9.04 9.35
CA LEU A 142 12.40 7.80 10.10
C LEU A 142 11.16 7.06 9.60
N LEU A 143 10.13 7.79 9.15
CA LEU A 143 8.94 7.21 8.55
C LEU A 143 9.23 6.60 7.17
N VAL A 144 10.04 7.27 6.34
CA VAL A 144 10.52 6.70 5.07
C VAL A 144 11.34 5.43 5.33
N VAL A 145 12.23 5.43 6.32
CA VAL A 145 12.98 4.23 6.74
C VAL A 145 12.06 3.11 7.23
N LEU A 146 10.96 3.44 7.91
CA LEU A 146 9.94 2.45 8.29
C LEU A 146 9.26 1.83 7.04
N CYS A 147 8.86 2.66 6.06
CA CYS A 147 8.31 2.17 4.80
C CYS A 147 9.31 1.26 4.05
N LEU A 148 10.58 1.68 3.98
CA LEU A 148 11.66 0.87 3.43
C LEU A 148 11.84 -0.46 4.17
N ALA A 149 11.74 -0.48 5.49
CA ALA A 149 11.86 -1.72 6.26
C ALA A 149 10.76 -2.71 5.87
N LEU A 150 9.51 -2.24 5.75
CA LEU A 150 8.37 -3.06 5.30
C LEU A 150 8.60 -3.61 3.88
N ALA A 151 9.04 -2.75 2.95
CA ALA A 151 9.39 -3.15 1.60
C ALA A 151 10.49 -4.21 1.56
N HIS A 152 11.56 -4.05 2.33
CA HIS A 152 12.67 -4.97 2.32
C HIS A 152 12.31 -6.34 2.92
N VAL A 153 11.45 -6.40 3.94
CA VAL A 153 10.93 -7.69 4.42
C VAL A 153 10.12 -8.41 3.32
N ALA A 154 9.30 -7.66 2.57
CA ALA A 154 8.57 -8.21 1.43
C ALA A 154 9.51 -8.67 0.30
N ILE A 155 10.52 -7.87 -0.06
CA ILE A 155 11.54 -8.19 -1.06
C ILE A 155 12.28 -9.47 -0.70
N PHE A 156 12.68 -9.62 0.57
CA PHE A 156 13.29 -10.87 1.03
C PHE A 156 12.36 -12.07 0.78
N ALA A 157 11.08 -11.95 1.13
CA ALA A 157 10.10 -13.02 0.95
C ALA A 157 9.83 -13.36 -0.53
N ILE A 158 10.00 -12.40 -1.44
CA ILE A 158 9.94 -12.61 -2.90
C ILE A 158 11.22 -13.32 -3.36
N LEU A 159 12.39 -12.78 -3.02
CA LEU A 159 13.70 -13.31 -3.43
C LEU A 159 13.94 -14.75 -2.95
N ASP A 160 13.49 -15.09 -1.73
CA ASP A 160 13.61 -16.44 -1.17
C ASP A 160 12.80 -17.49 -1.97
N ARG A 161 11.79 -17.04 -2.72
CA ARG A 161 10.90 -17.89 -3.54
C ARG A 161 11.17 -17.81 -5.04
N VAL A 162 12.21 -17.08 -5.47
CA VAL A 162 12.54 -16.93 -6.89
C VAL A 162 12.92 -18.26 -7.53
N ASP A 163 12.27 -18.53 -8.66
CA ASP A 163 12.46 -19.69 -9.51
C ASP A 163 12.66 -19.26 -10.98
N GLY A 164 13.83 -19.61 -11.50
CA GLY A 164 14.21 -19.37 -12.90
C GLY A 164 14.42 -17.89 -13.29
N PRO A 165 14.83 -17.63 -14.54
CA PRO A 165 15.13 -16.27 -15.02
C PRO A 165 13.92 -15.34 -15.03
N LEU A 166 12.75 -15.84 -15.46
CA LEU A 166 11.51 -15.05 -15.49
C LEU A 166 11.06 -14.67 -14.08
N GLY A 167 11.23 -15.57 -13.10
CA GLY A 167 10.94 -15.26 -11.70
C GLY A 167 11.87 -14.21 -11.12
N ALA A 168 13.16 -14.30 -11.44
CA ALA A 168 14.14 -13.29 -11.04
C ALA A 168 13.80 -11.90 -11.65
N PHE A 169 13.38 -11.86 -12.91
CA PHE A 169 12.94 -10.62 -13.55
C PHE A 169 11.71 -10.01 -12.88
N CYS A 170 10.67 -10.82 -12.60
CA CYS A 170 9.48 -10.38 -11.87
C CYS A 170 9.84 -9.86 -10.46
N ALA A 171 10.75 -10.55 -9.77
CA ALA A 171 11.24 -10.12 -8.46
C ALA A 171 12.00 -8.79 -8.51
N LEU A 172 12.82 -8.58 -9.54
CA LEU A 172 13.55 -7.33 -9.75
C LEU A 172 12.58 -6.16 -10.00
N LEU A 173 11.57 -6.35 -10.86
CA LEU A 173 10.53 -5.34 -11.10
C LEU A 173 9.75 -5.03 -9.82
N GLY A 174 9.29 -6.07 -9.12
CA GLY A 174 8.59 -5.91 -7.84
C GLY A 174 9.43 -5.18 -6.79
N ALA A 175 10.71 -5.56 -6.64
CA ALA A 175 11.62 -4.90 -5.71
C ALA A 175 11.86 -3.42 -6.08
N SER A 176 12.05 -3.13 -7.37
CA SER A 176 12.19 -1.75 -7.86
C SER A 176 10.98 -0.89 -7.49
N VAL A 177 9.77 -1.38 -7.76
CA VAL A 177 8.52 -0.68 -7.45
C VAL A 177 8.36 -0.46 -5.95
N LEU A 178 8.65 -1.48 -5.14
CA LEU A 178 8.56 -1.37 -3.68
C LEU A 178 9.57 -0.36 -3.11
N ILE A 179 10.81 -0.37 -3.59
CA ILE A 179 11.84 0.58 -3.12
C ILE A 179 11.46 2.00 -3.54
N HIS A 180 11.14 2.21 -4.81
CA HIS A 180 10.82 3.53 -5.35
C HIS A 180 9.74 4.23 -4.54
N TRP A 181 8.57 3.61 -4.43
CA TRP A 181 7.44 4.25 -3.78
C TRP A 181 7.58 4.27 -2.25
N SER A 182 8.36 3.38 -1.64
CA SER A 182 8.68 3.48 -0.21
C SER A 182 9.65 4.63 0.08
N LEU A 183 10.59 4.93 -0.84
CA LEU A 183 11.41 6.15 -0.76
C LEU A 183 10.52 7.39 -0.90
N GLU A 184 9.49 7.34 -1.75
CA GLU A 184 8.48 8.41 -1.79
C GLU A 184 7.52 8.39 -0.59
N GLY A 185 7.72 7.54 0.42
CA GLY A 185 6.94 7.56 1.65
C GLY A 185 5.56 6.91 1.56
N PHE A 186 5.27 6.14 0.50
CA PHE A 186 4.06 5.33 0.44
C PHE A 186 4.25 4.00 1.18
N TYR A 187 3.30 3.66 2.04
CA TYR A 187 3.43 2.53 2.97
C TYR A 187 2.74 1.25 2.50
N ASP A 188 2.22 1.20 1.27
CA ASP A 188 1.57 0.02 0.69
C ASP A 188 2.41 -1.25 0.73
N ALA A 189 3.73 -1.12 0.83
CA ALA A 189 4.61 -2.25 1.07
C ALA A 189 4.17 -3.09 2.30
N SER A 190 3.48 -2.48 3.27
CA SER A 190 2.91 -3.11 4.46
C SER A 190 1.99 -4.31 4.16
N ILE A 191 1.23 -4.29 3.06
CA ILE A 191 0.33 -5.41 2.71
C ILE A 191 1.00 -6.53 1.95
N VAL A 192 2.21 -6.31 1.42
CA VAL A 192 2.81 -7.24 0.48
C VAL A 192 3.19 -8.55 1.16
N LEU A 193 3.85 -8.48 2.32
CA LEU A 193 4.22 -9.69 3.07
C LEU A 193 2.98 -10.49 3.53
N PRO A 194 1.97 -9.90 4.20
CA PRO A 194 0.74 -10.62 4.55
C PRO A 194 0.08 -11.30 3.34
N LEU A 195 0.03 -10.65 2.17
CA LEU A 195 -0.54 -11.25 0.97
C LEU A 195 0.32 -12.39 0.41
N LEU A 196 1.65 -12.25 0.40
CA LEU A 196 2.55 -13.36 0.02
C LEU A 196 2.43 -14.56 0.98
N LEU A 197 2.19 -14.31 2.27
CA LEU A 197 1.91 -15.37 3.24
C LEU A 197 0.53 -16.00 3.00
N CYS A 198 -0.49 -15.19 2.65
CA CYS A 198 -1.80 -15.68 2.26
C CYS A 198 -1.69 -16.66 1.09
N ASP A 199 -1.01 -16.28 0.00
CA ASP A 199 -0.76 -17.15 -1.15
C ASP A 199 -0.03 -18.45 -0.75
N ALA A 200 1.06 -18.34 0.02
CA ALA A 200 1.82 -19.49 0.47
C ALA A 200 0.98 -20.46 1.31
N PHE A 201 0.13 -19.94 2.20
CA PHE A 201 -0.78 -20.76 3.01
C PHE A 201 -1.92 -21.36 2.20
N LEU A 202 -2.46 -20.65 1.21
CA LEU A 202 -3.44 -21.19 0.25
C LEU A 202 -2.83 -22.37 -0.51
N ALA A 203 -1.61 -22.21 -1.01
CA ALA A 203 -0.89 -23.26 -1.73
C ALA A 203 -0.63 -24.50 -0.86
N ALA A 204 -0.40 -24.29 0.44
CA ALA A 204 -0.21 -25.36 1.43
C ALA A 204 -1.52 -25.94 2.00
N GLY A 205 -2.69 -25.40 1.63
CA GLY A 205 -3.99 -25.83 2.16
C GLY A 205 -4.28 -25.37 3.59
N PHE A 206 -3.49 -24.46 4.15
CA PHE A 206 -3.66 -23.94 5.51
C PHE A 206 -4.66 -22.78 5.56
N GLY A 207 -5.95 -23.10 5.38
CA GLY A 207 -7.03 -22.12 5.26
C GLY A 207 -7.09 -21.08 6.38
N ALA A 208 -6.98 -21.49 7.66
CA ALA A 208 -7.05 -20.57 8.79
C ALA A 208 -5.89 -19.56 8.83
N SER A 209 -4.67 -20.01 8.51
CA SER A 209 -3.49 -19.14 8.41
C SER A 209 -3.59 -18.19 7.21
N ALA A 210 -4.06 -18.67 6.06
CA ALA A 210 -4.30 -17.84 4.88
C ALA A 210 -5.35 -16.75 5.17
N PHE A 211 -6.44 -17.12 5.84
CA PHE A 211 -7.52 -16.21 6.19
C PHE A 211 -7.06 -15.10 7.16
N LEU A 212 -6.29 -15.47 8.19
CA LEU A 212 -5.67 -14.48 9.08
C LEU A 212 -4.72 -13.56 8.32
N ALA A 213 -3.87 -14.10 7.44
CA ALA A 213 -2.91 -13.31 6.67
C ALA A 213 -3.63 -12.29 5.75
N PHE A 214 -4.73 -12.69 5.11
CA PHE A 214 -5.59 -11.77 4.36
C PHE A 214 -6.26 -10.72 5.27
N GLY A 215 -6.77 -11.13 6.44
CA GLY A 215 -7.34 -10.21 7.43
C GLY A 215 -6.33 -9.16 7.89
N VAL A 216 -5.08 -9.55 8.14
CA VAL A 216 -3.97 -8.63 8.46
C VAL A 216 -3.73 -7.65 7.31
N ALA A 217 -3.67 -8.13 6.06
CA ALA A 217 -3.52 -7.26 4.90
C ALA A 217 -4.64 -6.21 4.82
N MET A 218 -5.89 -6.66 4.98
CA MET A 218 -7.08 -5.81 4.97
C MET A 218 -7.13 -4.81 6.13
N LEU A 219 -6.57 -5.16 7.29
CA LEU A 219 -6.44 -4.23 8.42
C LEU A 219 -5.38 -3.16 8.15
N LEU A 220 -4.28 -3.53 7.48
CA LEU A 220 -3.17 -2.62 7.21
C LEU A 220 -3.46 -1.65 6.07
N HIS A 221 -4.13 -2.08 5.00
CA HIS A 221 -4.36 -1.21 3.85
C HIS A 221 -5.59 -1.61 3.03
N PHE A 222 -6.34 -0.63 2.51
CA PHE A 222 -7.55 -0.86 1.72
C PHE A 222 -7.28 -1.57 0.39
N ARG A 223 -6.12 -1.36 -0.24
CA ARG A 223 -5.73 -2.02 -1.50
C ARG A 223 -5.54 -3.54 -1.36
N ALA A 224 -5.52 -4.09 -0.15
CA ALA A 224 -5.69 -5.53 0.03
C ALA A 224 -7.01 -6.06 -0.56
N LEU A 225 -8.01 -5.18 -0.79
CA LEU A 225 -9.23 -5.48 -1.53
C LEU A 225 -8.96 -6.02 -2.94
N TYR A 226 -7.81 -5.72 -3.56
CA TYR A 226 -7.44 -6.30 -4.84
C TYR A 226 -7.39 -7.83 -4.78
N TYR A 227 -7.21 -8.40 -3.59
CA TYR A 227 -7.04 -9.83 -3.34
C TYR A 227 -8.23 -10.49 -2.65
N VAL A 228 -9.43 -9.89 -2.71
CA VAL A 228 -10.66 -10.55 -2.20
C VAL A 228 -10.82 -11.99 -2.71
N PRO A 229 -10.53 -12.33 -3.99
CA PRO A 229 -10.55 -13.73 -4.44
C PRO A 229 -9.67 -14.69 -3.61
N TRP A 230 -8.51 -14.23 -3.11
CA TRP A 230 -7.64 -15.02 -2.24
C TRP A 230 -8.26 -15.19 -0.85
N GLY A 231 -8.83 -14.11 -0.28
CA GLY A 231 -9.55 -14.16 0.98
C GLY A 231 -10.75 -15.12 0.95
N LEU A 232 -11.52 -15.11 -0.16
CA LEU A 232 -12.63 -16.04 -0.39
C LEU A 232 -12.13 -17.49 -0.51
N ALA A 233 -11.05 -17.74 -1.23
CA ALA A 233 -10.43 -19.06 -1.31
C ALA A 233 -9.99 -19.57 0.07
N ALA A 234 -9.39 -18.69 0.88
CA ALA A 234 -8.97 -19.01 2.24
C ALA A 234 -10.17 -19.36 3.12
N ALA A 235 -11.25 -18.58 3.03
CA ALA A 235 -12.50 -18.86 3.71
C ALA A 235 -13.04 -20.23 3.29
N VAL A 236 -13.15 -20.53 1.99
CA VAL A 236 -13.62 -21.83 1.49
C VAL A 236 -12.82 -23.00 2.07
N LEU A 237 -11.48 -22.87 2.19
CA LEU A 237 -10.65 -23.88 2.85
C LEU A 237 -11.00 -24.03 4.34
N VAL A 238 -11.21 -22.93 5.07
CA VAL A 238 -11.69 -22.96 6.46
C VAL A 238 -13.04 -23.68 6.56
N PHE A 239 -14.00 -23.36 5.68
CA PHE A 239 -15.32 -24.00 5.65
C PHE A 239 -15.24 -25.50 5.36
N ARG A 240 -14.35 -25.93 4.45
CA ARG A 240 -14.16 -27.35 4.13
C ARG A 240 -13.46 -28.13 5.23
N GLY A 241 -12.57 -27.50 6.00
CA GLY A 241 -11.80 -28.12 7.09
C GLY A 241 -12.49 -28.15 8.46
N ARG A 242 -13.77 -27.76 8.55
CA ARG A 242 -14.49 -27.50 9.82
C ARG A 242 -14.51 -28.65 10.83
N THR A 243 -14.44 -29.89 10.40
CA THR A 243 -14.54 -31.07 11.27
C THR A 243 -13.27 -31.34 12.09
N ALA A 244 -12.15 -30.67 11.80
CA ALA A 244 -10.85 -30.95 12.41
C ALA A 244 -10.09 -29.69 12.89
N LEU A 245 -10.80 -28.57 13.14
CA LEU A 245 -10.16 -27.31 13.53
C LEU A 245 -9.55 -27.40 14.94
N GLN A 246 -8.24 -27.15 15.03
CA GLN A 246 -7.56 -27.02 16.32
C GLN A 246 -7.89 -25.66 16.97
N ARG A 247 -7.68 -25.55 18.29
CA ARG A 247 -7.86 -24.29 19.02
C ARG A 247 -7.04 -23.13 18.42
N THR A 248 -5.84 -23.42 17.95
CA THR A 248 -4.97 -22.46 17.26
C THR A 248 -5.61 -21.93 15.98
N ASP A 249 -6.28 -22.79 15.21
CA ASP A 249 -6.98 -22.38 13.99
C ASP A 249 -8.23 -21.55 14.30
N GLN A 250 -8.96 -21.90 15.36
CA GLN A 250 -10.10 -21.11 15.83
C GLN A 250 -9.67 -19.69 16.22
N VAL A 251 -8.53 -19.52 16.91
CA VAL A 251 -7.97 -18.21 17.25
C VAL A 251 -7.60 -17.43 15.99
N LYS A 252 -6.91 -18.05 15.03
CA LYS A 252 -6.56 -17.40 13.76
C LYS A 252 -7.80 -16.93 13.01
N ILE A 253 -8.84 -17.77 12.94
CA ILE A 253 -10.12 -17.43 12.30
C ILE A 253 -10.78 -16.26 13.03
N ALA A 254 -10.88 -16.32 14.36
CA ALA A 254 -11.49 -15.25 15.16
C ALA A 254 -10.77 -13.90 14.97
N VAL A 255 -9.44 -13.89 15.02
CA VAL A 255 -8.64 -12.69 14.79
C VAL A 255 -8.78 -12.20 13.34
N GLY A 256 -8.76 -13.11 12.35
CA GLY A 256 -8.99 -12.76 10.95
C GLY A 256 -10.36 -12.13 10.71
N VAL A 257 -11.42 -12.69 11.33
CA VAL A 257 -12.79 -12.14 11.26
C VAL A 257 -12.84 -10.76 11.90
N LEU A 258 -12.22 -10.59 13.07
CA LEU A 258 -12.15 -9.29 13.74
C LEU A 258 -11.49 -8.23 12.85
N PHE A 259 -10.34 -8.55 12.25
CA PHE A 259 -9.63 -7.63 11.37
C PHE A 259 -10.46 -7.25 10.13
N LEU A 260 -11.09 -8.23 9.49
CA LEU A 260 -11.98 -7.96 8.36
C LEU A 260 -13.20 -7.12 8.75
N ALA A 261 -13.83 -7.45 9.88
CA ALA A 261 -15.01 -6.73 10.37
C ALA A 261 -14.68 -5.27 10.68
N VAL A 262 -13.54 -5.02 11.33
CA VAL A 262 -13.04 -3.68 11.62
C VAL A 262 -12.76 -2.90 10.33
N SER A 263 -12.05 -3.49 9.36
CA SER A 263 -11.79 -2.83 8.07
C SER A 263 -13.07 -2.51 7.31
N VAL A 264 -13.99 -3.47 7.20
CA VAL A 264 -15.29 -3.27 6.53
C VAL A 264 -16.11 -2.20 7.22
N ALA A 265 -16.14 -2.16 8.56
CA ALA A 265 -16.81 -1.12 9.31
C ALA A 265 -16.23 0.27 9.00
N THR A 266 -14.89 0.40 8.95
CA THR A 266 -14.26 1.68 8.57
C THR A 266 -14.56 2.10 7.13
N PHE A 267 -14.61 1.16 6.18
CA PHE A 267 -15.01 1.48 4.80
C PHE A 267 -16.48 1.86 4.71
N ALA A 268 -17.36 1.21 5.46
CA ALA A 268 -18.78 1.58 5.50
C ALA A 268 -18.97 3.01 6.04
N LEU A 269 -18.19 3.40 7.04
CA LEU A 269 -18.20 4.77 7.59
C LEU A 269 -17.65 5.80 6.59
N ALA A 270 -16.58 5.45 5.86
CA ALA A 270 -15.96 6.32 4.86
C ALA A 270 -16.72 6.38 3.53
N LEU A 271 -17.62 5.42 3.26
CA LEU A 271 -18.28 5.26 1.96
C LEU A 271 -19.03 6.50 1.48
N PRO A 272 -19.84 7.21 2.31
CA PRO A 272 -20.53 8.41 1.85
C PRO A 272 -19.55 9.46 1.32
N GLY A 273 -18.49 9.73 2.08
CA GLY A 273 -17.43 10.65 1.66
C GLY A 273 -16.73 10.17 0.39
N LEU A 274 -16.45 8.88 0.26
CA LEU A 274 -15.85 8.26 -0.93
C LEU A 274 -16.71 8.36 -2.20
N LEU A 275 -18.04 8.30 -2.07
CA LEU A 275 -18.95 8.41 -3.21
C LEU A 275 -19.08 9.86 -3.73
N ASP A 276 -18.82 10.85 -2.88
CA ASP A 276 -18.84 12.26 -3.24
C ASP A 276 -17.59 12.72 -4.02
N TYR A 277 -16.59 11.85 -4.18
CA TYR A 277 -15.37 12.19 -4.91
C TYR A 277 -15.61 12.38 -6.41
N PRO A 278 -14.99 13.38 -7.05
CA PRO A 278 -14.99 13.47 -8.50
C PRO A 278 -14.23 12.28 -9.12
N MET A 279 -14.81 11.63 -10.14
CA MET A 279 -14.19 10.49 -10.85
C MET A 279 -12.97 10.85 -11.70
N GLN A 280 -12.55 12.12 -11.72
CA GLN A 280 -11.50 12.66 -12.60
C GLN A 280 -10.08 12.12 -12.31
N MET A 281 -9.93 11.31 -11.25
CA MET A 281 -8.66 10.76 -10.79
C MET A 281 -8.49 9.28 -11.13
N ASN A 282 -9.42 8.68 -11.87
CA ASN A 282 -9.24 7.37 -12.48
C ASN A 282 -8.85 7.59 -13.95
N PRO A 283 -7.66 7.16 -14.41
CA PRO A 283 -7.19 7.40 -15.77
C PRO A 283 -7.99 6.69 -16.86
N LEU A 284 -8.87 5.73 -16.50
CA LEU A 284 -9.90 5.24 -17.43
C LEU A 284 -10.91 6.33 -17.81
N PHE A 285 -11.02 7.38 -17.00
CA PHE A 285 -11.74 8.60 -17.32
C PHE A 285 -10.69 9.65 -17.64
N LEU A 286 -10.64 10.08 -18.90
CA LEU A 286 -9.82 11.22 -19.30
C LEU A 286 -10.15 12.41 -18.39
N ARG A 287 -9.21 13.35 -18.21
CA ARG A 287 -9.40 14.58 -17.40
C ARG A 287 -10.68 15.38 -17.75
N THR A 288 -11.34 15.03 -18.85
CA THR A 288 -12.62 15.53 -19.37
C THR A 288 -13.85 14.66 -19.06
N ALA A 289 -13.73 13.68 -18.15
CA ALA A 289 -14.74 12.66 -17.79
C ALA A 289 -15.17 11.71 -18.92
N ALA A 290 -14.53 11.77 -20.09
CA ALA A 290 -14.76 10.82 -21.18
C ALA A 290 -13.97 9.53 -20.93
N LEU A 291 -14.64 8.39 -21.07
CA LEU A 291 -14.04 7.06 -20.93
C LEU A 291 -12.96 6.83 -22.01
N ASP A 292 -11.76 6.40 -21.63
CA ASP A 292 -10.72 5.96 -22.56
C ASP A 292 -11.06 4.58 -23.11
N ARG A 293 -11.73 4.58 -24.26
CA ARG A 293 -12.16 3.35 -24.95
C ARG A 293 -10.97 2.52 -25.44
N ALA A 294 -9.85 3.15 -25.79
CA ALA A 294 -8.69 2.41 -26.29
C ALA A 294 -8.06 1.59 -25.16
N ALA A 295 -7.78 2.23 -24.02
CA ALA A 295 -7.26 1.55 -22.84
C ALA A 295 -8.20 0.43 -22.36
N LEU A 296 -9.52 0.66 -22.39
CA LEU A 296 -10.49 -0.38 -22.03
C LEU A 296 -10.46 -1.58 -22.98
N LEU A 297 -10.41 -1.35 -24.29
CA LEU A 297 -10.40 -2.44 -25.27
C LEU A 297 -9.10 -3.24 -25.21
N GLU A 298 -7.95 -2.55 -25.05
CA GLU A 298 -6.65 -3.19 -24.85
C GLU A 298 -6.62 -4.01 -23.56
N GLY A 299 -7.10 -3.42 -22.46
CA GLY A 299 -7.20 -4.09 -21.17
C GLY A 299 -8.13 -5.30 -21.21
N ALA A 300 -9.27 -5.20 -21.90
CA ALA A 300 -10.21 -6.31 -22.08
C ALA A 300 -9.60 -7.43 -22.93
N ALA A 301 -8.94 -7.09 -24.05
CA ALA A 301 -8.26 -8.07 -24.90
C ALA A 301 -7.16 -8.82 -24.13
N LEU A 302 -6.36 -8.08 -23.36
CA LEU A 302 -5.32 -8.66 -22.51
C LEU A 302 -5.91 -9.56 -21.41
N ALA A 303 -6.98 -9.11 -20.74
CA ALA A 303 -7.67 -9.88 -19.72
C ALA A 303 -8.26 -11.19 -20.27
N VAL A 304 -8.83 -11.17 -21.48
CA VAL A 304 -9.34 -12.37 -22.16
C VAL A 304 -8.19 -13.32 -22.51
N ALA A 305 -7.10 -12.81 -23.09
CA ALA A 305 -5.93 -13.62 -23.45
C ALA A 305 -5.30 -14.28 -22.21
N ALA A 306 -5.08 -13.51 -21.14
CA ALA A 306 -4.57 -14.01 -19.88
C ALA A 306 -5.54 -14.99 -19.21
N GLY A 307 -6.84 -14.71 -19.25
CA GLY A 307 -7.90 -15.60 -18.77
C GLY A 307 -7.86 -16.96 -19.46
N ALA A 308 -7.69 -16.99 -20.78
CA ALA A 308 -7.52 -18.24 -21.53
C ALA A 308 -6.29 -19.02 -21.07
N VAL A 309 -5.16 -18.34 -20.85
CA VAL A 309 -3.94 -18.96 -20.30
C VAL A 309 -4.19 -19.54 -18.90
N PHE A 310 -4.89 -18.81 -18.02
CA PHE A 310 -5.18 -19.27 -16.66
C PHE A 310 -6.14 -20.46 -16.64
N VAL A 311 -7.17 -20.47 -17.50
CA VAL A 311 -8.08 -21.61 -17.65
C VAL A 311 -7.32 -22.84 -18.17
N TRP A 312 -6.52 -22.69 -19.22
CA TRP A 312 -5.66 -23.77 -19.75
C TRP A 312 -4.66 -24.29 -18.69
N ALA A 313 -4.12 -23.39 -17.88
CA ALA A 313 -3.21 -23.70 -16.79
C ALA A 313 -3.89 -24.27 -15.53
N ARG A 314 -5.24 -24.33 -15.51
CA ARG A 314 -6.04 -24.68 -14.33
C ARG A 314 -5.70 -23.81 -13.11
N SER A 315 -5.56 -22.50 -13.32
CA SER A 315 -5.31 -21.51 -12.28
C SER A 315 -6.53 -20.61 -12.04
N PRO A 316 -7.61 -21.13 -11.43
CA PRO A 316 -8.86 -20.39 -11.29
C PRO A 316 -8.71 -19.15 -10.39
N LEU A 317 -7.76 -19.14 -9.45
CA LEU A 317 -7.50 -17.97 -8.60
C LEU A 317 -6.94 -16.79 -9.40
N ASP A 318 -6.05 -17.05 -10.37
CA ASP A 318 -5.53 -16.01 -11.25
C ASP A 318 -6.63 -15.44 -12.16
N ALA A 319 -7.45 -16.32 -12.74
CA ALA A 319 -8.58 -15.90 -13.57
C ALA A 319 -9.60 -15.06 -12.77
N GLY A 320 -9.93 -15.50 -11.55
CA GLY A 320 -10.80 -14.75 -10.64
C GLY A 320 -10.22 -13.41 -10.22
N LEU A 321 -8.90 -13.33 -10.01
CA LEU A 321 -8.21 -12.08 -9.69
C LEU A 321 -8.28 -11.09 -10.85
N VAL A 322 -8.11 -11.52 -12.09
CA VAL A 322 -8.25 -10.64 -13.27
C VAL A 322 -9.67 -10.09 -13.40
N ALA A 323 -10.68 -10.95 -13.29
CA ALA A 323 -12.08 -10.51 -13.34
C ALA A 323 -12.39 -9.51 -12.21
N TRP A 324 -11.89 -9.78 -11.02
CA TRP A 324 -12.05 -8.90 -9.86
C TRP A 324 -11.32 -7.56 -10.03
N LEU A 325 -10.07 -7.57 -10.48
CA LEU A 325 -9.31 -6.34 -10.76
C LEU A 325 -9.99 -5.50 -11.85
N ALA A 326 -10.53 -6.12 -12.90
CA ALA A 326 -11.30 -5.41 -13.92
C ALA A 326 -12.52 -4.69 -13.31
N LEU A 327 -13.25 -5.36 -12.41
CA LEU A 327 -14.36 -4.73 -11.68
C LEU A 327 -13.86 -3.59 -10.78
N VAL A 328 -12.84 -3.82 -9.95
CA VAL A 328 -12.33 -2.80 -9.02
C VAL A 328 -11.83 -1.58 -9.78
N LEU A 329 -10.97 -1.76 -10.78
CA LEU A 329 -10.33 -0.66 -11.50
C LEU A 329 -11.31 0.17 -12.34
N THR A 330 -12.45 -0.40 -12.74
CA THR A 330 -13.52 0.34 -13.44
C THR A 330 -14.47 1.07 -12.49
N GLN A 331 -14.44 0.77 -11.18
CA GLN A 331 -15.33 1.36 -10.18
C GLN A 331 -14.62 2.30 -9.21
N VAL A 332 -13.32 2.14 -8.98
CA VAL A 332 -12.56 3.05 -8.12
C VAL A 332 -12.50 4.45 -8.73
N ARG A 333 -12.71 5.47 -7.90
CA ARG A 333 -12.72 6.88 -8.33
C ARG A 333 -11.34 7.51 -8.36
N GLN A 334 -10.38 6.88 -7.68
CA GLN A 334 -9.00 7.33 -7.56
C GLN A 334 -8.07 6.19 -7.95
N ASN A 335 -7.12 6.51 -8.81
CA ASN A 335 -6.03 5.63 -9.14
C ASN A 335 -4.75 6.45 -9.30
N TYR A 336 -3.67 5.96 -8.73
CA TYR A 336 -2.39 6.66 -8.70
C TYR A 336 -1.26 5.73 -9.06
N SER A 337 -0.12 6.29 -9.43
CA SER A 337 1.08 5.56 -9.86
C SER A 337 1.58 4.55 -8.84
N TRP A 338 1.55 4.90 -7.56
CA TRP A 338 2.00 4.00 -6.48
C TRP A 338 1.07 2.79 -6.25
N TYR A 339 -0.09 2.70 -6.92
CA TYR A 339 -0.99 1.54 -6.82
C TYR A 339 -0.39 0.27 -7.44
N SER A 340 0.67 0.39 -8.25
CA SER A 340 1.44 -0.73 -8.77
C SER A 340 2.06 -1.60 -7.66
N MET A 341 2.42 -1.01 -6.50
CA MET A 341 2.91 -1.76 -5.33
C MET A 341 1.92 -2.82 -4.87
N ALA A 342 0.62 -2.51 -4.92
CA ALA A 342 -0.42 -3.44 -4.52
C ALA A 342 -0.51 -4.64 -5.47
N LEU A 343 0.07 -4.60 -6.67
CA LEU A 343 0.08 -5.74 -7.60
C LEU A 343 1.32 -6.66 -7.40
N VAL A 344 2.34 -6.19 -6.69
CA VAL A 344 3.59 -6.92 -6.43
C VAL A 344 3.37 -8.29 -5.77
N PRO A 345 2.45 -8.48 -4.79
CA PRO A 345 2.18 -9.81 -4.23
C PRO A 345 1.79 -10.83 -5.29
N TRP A 346 1.03 -10.41 -6.31
CA TRP A 346 0.60 -11.30 -7.38
C TRP A 346 1.73 -11.60 -8.36
N LEU A 347 2.51 -10.58 -8.71
CA LEU A 347 3.69 -10.71 -9.56
C LEU A 347 4.76 -11.62 -8.93
N GLY A 348 4.95 -11.50 -7.61
CA GLY A 348 5.92 -12.26 -6.81
C GLY A 348 5.43 -13.64 -6.35
N ALA A 349 4.14 -13.95 -6.47
CA ALA A 349 3.60 -15.25 -6.11
C ALA A 349 4.14 -16.35 -7.05
N PRO A 350 4.49 -17.54 -6.53
CA PRO A 350 4.91 -18.67 -7.37
C PRO A 350 3.85 -19.02 -8.42
N ALA A 351 4.29 -19.53 -9.56
CA ALA A 351 3.42 -20.00 -10.63
C ALA A 351 3.85 -21.39 -11.08
N ARG A 352 2.91 -22.35 -11.13
CA ARG A 352 3.21 -23.74 -11.55
C ARG A 352 3.66 -23.83 -13.01
N ARG A 353 3.26 -22.89 -13.85
CA ARG A 353 3.59 -22.85 -15.28
C ARG A 353 4.20 -21.50 -15.64
N PRO A 354 5.28 -21.45 -16.46
CA PRO A 354 5.86 -20.19 -16.93
C PRO A 354 4.85 -19.27 -17.65
N ALA A 355 3.92 -19.85 -18.41
CA ALA A 355 2.88 -19.10 -19.12
C ALA A 355 1.97 -18.29 -18.18
N VAL A 356 1.66 -18.82 -16.99
CA VAL A 356 0.89 -18.09 -15.97
C VAL A 356 1.67 -16.87 -15.51
N ARG A 357 2.98 -17.01 -15.29
CA ARG A 357 3.83 -15.88 -14.89
C ARG A 357 3.96 -14.81 -15.96
N LEU A 358 4.08 -15.22 -17.23
CA LEU A 358 4.07 -14.29 -18.36
C LEU A 358 2.74 -13.54 -18.44
N ALA A 359 1.61 -14.22 -18.25
CA ALA A 359 0.30 -13.57 -18.24
C ALA A 359 0.16 -12.58 -17.06
N ARG A 360 0.64 -12.94 -15.85
CA ARG A 360 0.69 -12.01 -14.70
C ARG A 360 1.57 -10.79 -14.99
N LEU A 361 2.75 -11.00 -15.57
CA LEU A 361 3.68 -9.94 -15.93
C LEU A 361 3.08 -9.01 -16.99
N ALA A 362 2.40 -9.54 -18.00
CA ALA A 362 1.76 -8.74 -19.04
C ALA A 362 0.64 -7.86 -18.45
N ILE A 363 -0.19 -8.42 -17.56
CA ILE A 363 -1.22 -7.65 -16.86
C ILE A 363 -0.60 -6.61 -15.93
N PHE A 364 0.41 -6.99 -15.14
CA PHE A 364 1.13 -6.06 -14.28
C PHE A 364 1.69 -4.89 -15.08
N ALA A 365 2.34 -5.17 -16.21
CA ALA A 365 2.93 -4.16 -17.09
C ALA A 365 1.87 -3.20 -17.65
N PHE A 366 0.76 -3.75 -18.15
CA PHE A 366 -0.36 -2.95 -18.65
C PHE A 366 -0.98 -2.08 -17.55
N LEU A 367 -1.24 -2.65 -16.38
CA LEU A 367 -1.83 -1.90 -15.27
C LEU A 367 -0.88 -0.81 -14.76
N ALA A 368 0.43 -1.09 -14.64
CA ALA A 368 1.41 -0.09 -14.24
C ALA A 368 1.46 1.08 -15.23
N GLU A 369 1.70 0.81 -16.51
CA GLU A 369 1.92 1.87 -17.52
C GLU A 369 0.62 2.58 -17.92
N CYS A 370 -0.42 1.82 -18.28
CA CYS A 370 -1.63 2.38 -18.88
C CYS A 370 -2.66 2.84 -17.85
N ILE A 371 -2.69 2.20 -16.66
CA ILE A 371 -3.72 2.45 -15.65
C ILE A 371 -3.18 3.17 -14.42
N HIS A 372 -1.93 2.97 -14.04
CA HIS A 372 -1.33 3.66 -12.90
C HIS A 372 -0.44 4.83 -13.36
N ASN A 373 -0.05 4.87 -14.64
CA ASN A 373 0.95 5.82 -15.14
C ASN A 373 2.28 5.72 -14.34
N ASP A 374 2.67 4.47 -14.06
CA ASP A 374 3.92 4.10 -13.38
C ASP A 374 4.88 3.42 -14.37
N SER A 375 6.08 3.98 -14.48
CA SER A 375 7.11 3.48 -15.39
C SER A 375 7.73 2.19 -14.83
N LEU A 376 7.65 1.11 -15.60
CA LEU A 376 8.29 -0.17 -15.28
C LEU A 376 9.82 -0.08 -15.24
N TRP A 377 10.39 0.87 -15.99
CA TRP A 377 11.82 1.14 -15.94
C TRP A 377 12.16 1.98 -14.71
N PRO A 378 13.20 1.61 -13.92
CA PRO A 378 13.59 2.33 -12.71
C PRO A 378 14.30 3.65 -13.03
N ARG A 379 13.63 4.55 -13.78
CA ARG A 379 14.12 5.90 -14.12
C ARG A 379 14.44 6.71 -12.87
N TRP A 380 13.75 6.40 -11.77
CA TRP A 380 13.96 6.99 -10.45
C TRP A 380 15.39 6.81 -9.92
N ILE A 381 16.12 5.76 -10.31
CA ILE A 381 17.52 5.56 -9.88
C ILE A 381 18.40 6.72 -10.36
N ALA A 382 18.18 7.25 -11.58
CA ALA A 382 18.95 8.38 -12.10
C ALA A 382 18.74 9.66 -11.28
N GLN A 383 17.58 9.79 -10.62
CA GLN A 383 17.22 10.95 -9.81
C GLN A 383 17.76 10.84 -8.37
N VAL A 384 18.13 9.64 -7.90
CA VAL A 384 18.81 9.43 -6.59
C VAL A 384 20.26 9.95 -6.60
N HIS A 385 20.84 10.12 -7.79
CA HIS A 385 22.20 10.61 -8.01
C HIS A 385 22.30 12.13 -8.23
N LEU A 386 21.16 12.82 -8.29
CA LEU A 386 21.05 14.28 -8.38
C LEU A 386 20.83 14.85 -6.98
#